data_AF-A0A665VGY8-F1
#
_entry.id   AF-A0A665VGY8-F1
#
_cell.length_a   1.000
_cell.length_b   1.000
_cell.length_c   1.000
_cell.angle_alpha   90.00
_cell.angle_beta   90.00
_cell.angle_gamma   90.00
#
_symmetry.space_group_name_H-M   'P 1'
#
loop_
_entity.id
_entity.type
_entity.pdbx_description
1 polymer ?
#
loop_
_entity_poly.entity_id
_entity_poly.type
_entity_poly.pdbx_seq_one_letter_code
_entity_poly.pdbx_strand_id
1 'polypeptide(L)'
;SARASISVLGDILGRALKNVDGLLKMPYGCGEQNMALLAPNIYILEYLKNTHQLTPAIQEKASKFLRSGYQRQLNYKHGDGAYSTFGVGEGNTWLTAFVMRSFARAQAFIYIEPKIIEESKSYLMEHRHDNGCFQKIGKLFNNRMKGGVSDDVTLSAYITAALLEMKIPITDRLVNKSLSCLRESISDFSNTYTTALMAYAFTLAGDTETRDQLLKHLDKVSIRKGGLLHWSQEADDTSASLSVEISSYVLLAKLSASPTTEDLGYASNIVRWLTGQQNSYGGFSSTQDTVVALQALALYSTLVFSPGGSSTVTVQAPSTAQLTFDVNQNNKLLYQEESLPEVTGKYGLEVKGSACASLQINLHYNVPTPTNVTTLSIAVAPELKHILRFCCRYSGKENTTNMVIVDIKMLSGFVPDADSLKRVSHQKNDSQLNRNDLFLRVDEAECRLLLPKDTPISYSLQLNQELPVKNLKPAVVKIYDYYQDTIHLSLCCR
;
A
#
# COMPACT_ATOMS: atom_id res chain seq x y z
N SER A 1 24.90 9.87 -13.80
CA SER A 1 25.64 10.20 -12.56
C SER A 1 24.96 9.51 -11.41
N ALA A 2 25.70 8.81 -10.54
CA ALA A 2 25.17 8.27 -9.30
C ALA A 2 25.39 9.27 -8.15
N ARG A 3 24.53 9.26 -7.13
CA ARG A 3 24.64 10.04 -5.89
C ARG A 3 24.19 9.16 -4.72
N ALA A 4 24.87 9.26 -3.59
CA ALA A 4 24.53 8.51 -2.39
C ALA A 4 24.30 9.46 -1.19
N SER A 5 23.34 9.14 -0.35
CA SER A 5 23.08 9.83 0.91
C SER A 5 22.85 8.83 2.04
N ILE A 6 23.12 9.26 3.27
CA ILE A 6 22.80 8.51 4.47
C ILE A 6 21.80 9.30 5.31
N SER A 7 20.79 8.61 5.82
CA SER A 7 19.80 9.17 6.73
C SER A 7 19.80 8.46 8.06
N VAL A 8 19.74 9.23 9.15
CA VAL A 8 19.67 8.75 10.54
C VAL A 8 18.40 9.28 11.21
N LEU A 9 17.72 8.40 11.93
CA LEU A 9 16.43 8.63 12.58
C LEU A 9 16.40 7.99 13.96
N GLY A 10 15.76 8.62 14.94
CA GLY A 10 15.48 7.98 16.24
C GLY A 10 14.22 7.12 16.26
N ASP A 11 13.52 7.07 15.13
CA ASP A 11 12.22 6.45 14.97
C ASP A 11 12.19 5.70 13.63
N ILE A 12 11.81 4.41 13.65
CA ILE A 12 11.74 3.59 12.44
C ILE A 12 10.68 4.09 11.45
N LEU A 13 9.68 4.85 11.90
CA LEU A 13 8.70 5.53 11.06
C LEU A 13 9.06 7.01 10.82
N GLY A 14 10.17 7.50 11.36
CA GLY A 14 10.62 8.88 11.19
C GLY A 14 10.80 9.31 9.73
N ARG A 15 11.12 8.38 8.81
CA ARG A 15 11.16 8.67 7.35
C ARG A 15 9.77 8.95 6.78
N ALA A 16 8.76 8.18 7.21
CA ALA A 16 7.38 8.45 6.88
C ALA A 16 6.98 9.85 7.42
N LEU A 17 7.42 10.16 8.64
CA LEU A 17 7.09 11.39 9.35
C LEU A 17 7.88 12.62 8.88
N LYS A 18 9.02 12.50 8.18
CA LYS A 18 9.74 13.62 7.53
C LYS A 18 8.80 14.48 6.68
N ASN A 19 7.83 13.82 6.07
CA ASN A 19 6.80 14.44 5.28
C ASN A 19 5.44 14.16 5.92
N VAL A 20 5.16 14.51 7.18
CA VAL A 20 3.77 14.42 7.69
C VAL A 20 2.80 15.10 6.71
N ASP A 21 3.24 16.17 6.03
CA ASP A 21 2.50 16.86 4.97
C ASP A 21 2.33 16.08 3.65
N GLY A 22 3.22 15.15 3.33
CA GLY A 22 3.17 14.28 2.14
C GLY A 22 2.74 12.84 2.42
N LEU A 23 2.80 12.40 3.67
CA LEU A 23 2.38 11.11 4.21
C LEU A 23 0.91 11.16 4.62
N LEU A 24 0.51 12.23 5.32
CA LEU A 24 -0.91 12.53 5.47
C LEU A 24 -1.42 13.04 4.13
N LYS A 25 -2.06 12.14 3.39
CA LYS A 25 -2.67 12.49 2.12
C LYS A 25 -4.15 12.77 2.34
N MET A 26 -4.60 13.89 1.80
CA MET A 26 -6.04 14.17 1.73
C MET A 26 -6.69 13.07 0.89
N PRO A 27 -7.69 12.35 1.40
CA PRO A 27 -8.37 11.31 0.63
C PRO A 27 -9.17 11.91 -0.56
N TYR A 28 -9.02 11.30 -1.73
CA TYR A 28 -9.69 11.68 -2.97
C TYR A 28 -9.91 10.46 -3.86
N GLY A 29 -10.61 10.67 -4.98
CA GLY A 29 -10.88 9.62 -5.95
C GLY A 29 -12.07 8.74 -5.57
N CYS A 30 -12.14 7.56 -6.19
CA CYS A 30 -13.20 6.56 -5.95
C CYS A 30 -13.09 5.90 -4.57
N GLY A 31 -14.04 5.05 -4.19
CA GLY A 31 -14.08 4.41 -2.86
C GLY A 31 -12.81 3.63 -2.51
N GLU A 32 -12.16 3.01 -3.51
CA GLU A 32 -10.87 2.35 -3.32
C GLU A 32 -9.74 3.35 -3.05
N GLN A 33 -9.59 4.36 -3.93
CA GLN A 33 -8.55 5.37 -3.83
C GLN A 33 -8.68 6.22 -2.55
N ASN A 34 -9.91 6.54 -2.16
CA ASN A 34 -10.19 7.26 -0.94
C ASN A 34 -9.72 6.47 0.28
N MET A 35 -10.05 5.18 0.36
CA MET A 35 -9.59 4.32 1.46
C MET A 35 -8.08 4.10 1.46
N ALA A 36 -7.46 4.05 0.28
CA ALA A 36 -6.01 3.93 0.15
C ALA A 36 -5.23 5.09 0.77
N LEU A 37 -5.86 6.27 0.87
CA LEU A 37 -5.29 7.46 1.48
C LEU A 37 -5.79 7.66 2.92
N LEU A 38 -7.03 7.24 3.21
CA LEU A 38 -7.63 7.37 4.54
C LEU A 38 -6.99 6.42 5.55
N ALA A 39 -6.84 5.14 5.21
CA ALA A 39 -6.39 4.13 6.18
C ALA A 39 -4.98 4.41 6.73
N PRO A 40 -3.96 4.74 5.92
CA PRO A 40 -2.63 5.09 6.44
C PRO A 40 -2.66 6.23 7.47
N ASN A 41 -3.47 7.27 7.24
CA ASN A 41 -3.59 8.42 8.15
C ASN A 41 -4.02 7.98 9.56
N ILE A 42 -4.88 6.96 9.68
CA ILE A 42 -5.37 6.45 10.96
C ILE A 42 -4.23 5.76 11.71
N TYR A 43 -3.50 4.85 11.06
CA TYR A 43 -2.42 4.10 11.70
C TYR A 43 -1.22 5.00 12.06
N ILE A 44 -0.95 6.04 11.27
CA ILE A 44 0.05 7.07 11.62
C ILE A 44 -0.36 7.82 12.89
N LEU A 45 -1.65 8.17 13.03
CA LEU A 45 -2.13 8.82 14.24
C LEU A 45 -2.11 7.89 15.45
N GLU A 46 -2.51 6.63 15.30
CA GLU A 46 -2.39 5.62 16.37
C GLU A 46 -0.93 5.50 16.81
N TYR A 47 -0.01 5.45 15.86
CA TYR A 47 1.42 5.39 16.13
C TYR A 47 1.92 6.58 16.97
N LEU A 48 1.67 7.80 16.48
CA LEU A 48 2.11 9.01 17.16
C LEU A 48 1.46 9.16 18.53
N LYS A 49 0.19 8.75 18.67
CA LYS A 49 -0.51 8.77 19.95
C LYS A 49 0.11 7.79 20.94
N ASN A 50 0.36 6.56 20.52
CA ASN A 50 0.89 5.49 21.39
C ASN A 50 2.35 5.71 21.78
N THR A 51 3.12 6.43 20.96
CA THR A 51 4.51 6.80 21.27
C THR A 51 4.63 8.16 21.97
N HIS A 52 3.51 8.82 22.30
CA HIS A 52 3.49 10.17 22.88
C HIS A 52 4.17 11.24 22.03
N GLN A 53 4.20 11.06 20.71
CA GLN A 53 4.81 11.97 19.75
C GLN A 53 3.76 12.76 18.93
N LEU A 54 2.46 12.59 19.23
CA LEU A 54 1.37 13.31 18.55
C LEU A 54 1.28 14.76 19.03
N THR A 55 1.59 15.70 18.13
CA THR A 55 1.42 17.13 18.41
C THR A 55 0.01 17.62 18.06
N PRO A 56 -0.49 18.69 18.70
CA PRO A 56 -1.81 19.26 18.37
C PRO A 56 -1.97 19.63 16.89
N ALA A 57 -0.91 20.19 16.27
CA ALA A 57 -0.92 20.58 14.86
C ALA A 57 -1.10 19.37 13.93
N ILE A 58 -0.40 18.26 14.21
CA ILE A 58 -0.55 17.01 13.44
C ILE A 58 -1.95 16.44 13.64
N GLN A 59 -2.43 16.41 14.88
CA GLN A 59 -3.76 15.88 15.20
C GLN A 59 -4.88 16.65 14.49
N GLU A 60 -4.84 17.99 14.50
CA GLU A 60 -5.83 18.83 13.85
C GLU A 60 -5.86 18.58 12.33
N LYS A 61 -4.69 18.61 11.69
CA LYS A 61 -4.55 18.37 10.25
C LYS A 61 -5.05 16.98 9.86
N ALA A 62 -4.61 15.95 10.56
CA ALA A 62 -4.99 14.58 10.27
C ALA A 62 -6.50 14.36 10.51
N SER A 63 -7.06 14.91 11.59
CA SER A 63 -8.49 14.85 11.89
C SER A 63 -9.33 15.49 10.78
N LYS A 64 -8.87 16.60 10.20
CA LYS A 64 -9.51 17.23 9.02
C LYS A 64 -9.53 16.29 7.82
N PHE A 65 -8.43 15.60 7.53
CA PHE A 65 -8.35 14.61 6.46
C PHE A 65 -9.23 13.39 6.72
N LEU A 66 -9.25 12.89 7.96
CA LEU A 66 -10.11 11.78 8.36
C LEU A 66 -11.60 12.12 8.19
N ARG A 67 -12.04 13.32 8.63
CA ARG A 67 -13.44 13.76 8.47
C ARG A 67 -13.81 13.88 7.00
N SER A 68 -12.95 14.48 6.19
CA SER A 68 -13.19 14.62 4.76
C SER A 68 -13.25 13.27 4.04
N GLY A 69 -12.32 12.35 4.36
CA GLY A 69 -12.31 11.02 3.77
C GLY A 69 -13.48 10.14 4.24
N TYR A 70 -13.92 10.27 5.50
CA TYR A 70 -15.14 9.65 6.01
C TYR A 70 -16.37 10.10 5.22
N GLN A 71 -16.61 11.42 5.16
CA GLN A 71 -17.74 11.99 4.41
C GLN A 71 -17.71 11.59 2.94
N ARG A 72 -16.52 11.59 2.32
CA ARG A 72 -16.36 11.16 0.93
C ARG A 72 -16.70 9.67 0.77
N GLN A 73 -16.24 8.83 1.69
CA GLN A 73 -16.45 7.38 1.61
C GLN A 73 -17.93 7.00 1.70
N LEU A 74 -18.74 7.76 2.42
CA LEU A 74 -20.19 7.54 2.52
C LEU A 74 -20.90 7.63 1.16
N ASN A 75 -20.36 8.37 0.19
CA ASN A 75 -20.91 8.41 -1.18
C ASN A 75 -20.80 7.06 -1.92
N TYR A 76 -19.98 6.13 -1.39
CA TYR A 76 -19.76 4.81 -1.97
C TYR A 76 -20.47 3.68 -1.20
N LYS A 77 -21.25 4.05 -0.17
CA LYS A 77 -22.05 3.13 0.63
C LYS A 77 -23.40 2.87 -0.04
N HIS A 78 -23.83 1.61 -0.04
CA HIS A 78 -25.13 1.15 -0.52
C HIS A 78 -26.19 1.18 0.59
N GLY A 79 -27.45 1.07 0.18
CA GLY A 79 -28.60 1.07 1.11
C GLY A 79 -28.65 -0.14 2.04
N ASP A 80 -28.09 -1.27 1.61
CA ASP A 80 -27.97 -2.52 2.38
C ASP A 80 -26.76 -2.54 3.34
N GLY A 81 -25.89 -1.53 3.29
CA GLY A 81 -24.68 -1.46 4.12
C GLY A 81 -23.38 -1.81 3.41
N ALA A 82 -23.43 -2.29 2.17
CA ALA A 82 -22.23 -2.61 1.40
C ALA A 82 -21.45 -1.36 0.97
N TYR A 83 -20.18 -1.54 0.62
CA TYR A 83 -19.39 -0.55 -0.12
C TYR A 83 -18.96 -1.12 -1.47
N SER A 84 -18.90 -0.25 -2.49
CA SER A 84 -18.39 -0.58 -3.82
C SER A 84 -17.40 0.50 -4.28
N THR A 85 -16.60 0.22 -5.30
CA THR A 85 -15.57 1.16 -5.78
C THR A 85 -16.17 2.49 -6.24
N PHE A 86 -17.35 2.49 -6.85
CA PHE A 86 -17.98 3.68 -7.43
C PHE A 86 -19.33 4.06 -6.80
N GLY A 87 -19.76 3.36 -5.74
CA GLY A 87 -21.05 3.62 -5.09
C GLY A 87 -22.25 3.05 -5.85
N VAL A 88 -22.02 2.34 -6.94
CA VAL A 88 -23.04 1.69 -7.78
C VAL A 88 -22.55 0.32 -8.22
N GLY A 89 -23.49 -0.56 -8.59
CA GLY A 89 -23.19 -1.94 -8.99
C GLY A 89 -23.22 -2.90 -7.80
N GLU A 90 -22.53 -4.03 -7.94
CA GLU A 90 -22.44 -5.06 -6.90
C GLU A 90 -21.58 -4.58 -5.72
N GLY A 91 -22.06 -4.80 -4.49
CA GLY A 91 -21.29 -4.56 -3.27
C GLY A 91 -20.05 -5.46 -3.20
N ASN A 92 -19.01 -5.01 -2.50
CA ASN A 92 -17.78 -5.77 -2.35
C ASN A 92 -17.54 -6.14 -0.87
N THR A 93 -17.51 -7.45 -0.57
CA THR A 93 -17.40 -7.93 0.82
C THR A 93 -16.07 -7.55 1.46
N TRP A 94 -14.96 -7.63 0.72
CA TRP A 94 -13.65 -7.21 1.20
C TRP A 94 -13.58 -5.71 1.49
N LEU A 95 -14.04 -4.86 0.55
CA LEU A 95 -14.02 -3.41 0.70
C LEU A 95 -14.90 -2.98 1.88
N THR A 96 -16.08 -3.60 2.02
CA THR A 96 -16.99 -3.34 3.13
C THR A 96 -16.31 -3.62 4.47
N ALA A 97 -15.65 -4.76 4.61
CA ALA A 97 -14.90 -5.08 5.82
C ALA A 97 -13.71 -4.14 6.06
N PHE A 98 -12.98 -3.76 5.01
CA PHE A 98 -11.86 -2.81 5.12
C PHE A 98 -12.31 -1.41 5.55
N VAL A 99 -13.41 -0.90 4.99
CA VAL A 99 -14.01 0.37 5.38
C VAL A 99 -14.50 0.31 6.82
N MET A 100 -15.26 -0.73 7.18
CA MET A 100 -15.78 -0.94 8.53
C MET A 100 -14.66 -0.96 9.57
N ARG A 101 -13.61 -1.75 9.32
CA ARG A 101 -12.40 -1.83 10.16
C ARG A 101 -11.74 -0.47 10.34
N SER A 102 -11.51 0.24 9.23
CA SER A 102 -10.85 1.55 9.24
C SER A 102 -11.69 2.58 9.99
N PHE A 103 -13.00 2.59 9.79
CA PHE A 103 -13.91 3.51 10.49
C PHE A 103 -13.93 3.26 12.00
N ALA A 104 -13.96 2.01 12.44
CA ALA A 104 -13.88 1.68 13.85
C ALA A 104 -12.56 2.17 14.48
N ARG A 105 -11.43 2.07 13.77
CA ARG A 105 -10.15 2.63 14.21
C ARG A 105 -10.16 4.16 14.23
N ALA A 106 -10.78 4.80 13.23
CA ALA A 106 -10.89 6.24 13.14
C ALA A 106 -11.71 6.88 14.29
N GLN A 107 -12.57 6.12 14.96
CA GLN A 107 -13.34 6.58 16.13
C GLN A 107 -12.45 7.12 17.26
N ALA A 108 -11.18 6.72 17.33
CA ALA A 108 -10.23 7.25 18.29
C ALA A 108 -9.82 8.72 18.05
N PHE A 109 -10.14 9.29 16.89
CA PHE A 109 -9.70 10.62 16.44
C PHE A 109 -10.84 11.50 15.94
N ILE A 110 -11.89 10.90 15.35
CA ILE A 110 -13.05 11.62 14.80
C ILE A 110 -14.35 10.91 15.17
N TYR A 111 -15.47 11.65 15.13
CA TYR A 111 -16.78 11.04 15.29
C TYR A 111 -17.16 10.26 14.02
N ILE A 112 -17.54 9.00 14.22
CA ILE A 112 -18.12 8.11 13.21
C ILE A 112 -19.46 7.64 13.73
N GLU A 113 -20.50 7.74 12.90
CA GLU A 113 -21.84 7.35 13.29
C GLU A 113 -21.93 5.82 13.50
N PRO A 114 -22.33 5.33 14.70
CA PRO A 114 -22.34 3.89 15.00
C PRO A 114 -23.20 3.06 14.05
N LYS A 115 -24.31 3.64 13.57
CA LYS A 115 -25.23 2.98 12.63
C LYS A 115 -24.55 2.55 11.34
N ILE A 116 -23.59 3.34 10.84
CA ILE A 116 -22.87 3.04 9.60
C ILE A 116 -22.04 1.75 9.73
N ILE A 117 -21.43 1.53 10.89
CA ILE A 117 -20.67 0.32 11.20
C ILE A 117 -21.62 -0.88 11.33
N GLU A 118 -22.75 -0.72 12.02
CA GLU A 118 -23.71 -1.81 12.24
C GLU A 118 -24.41 -2.27 10.95
N GLU A 119 -24.75 -1.35 10.05
CA GLU A 119 -25.29 -1.67 8.73
C GLU A 119 -24.28 -2.49 7.91
N SER A 120 -23.00 -2.09 7.94
CA SER A 120 -21.92 -2.81 7.22
C SER A 120 -21.70 -4.21 7.81
N LYS A 121 -21.80 -4.36 9.14
CA LYS A 121 -21.73 -5.64 9.84
C LYS A 121 -22.90 -6.56 9.45
N SER A 122 -24.10 -6.00 9.36
CA SER A 122 -25.32 -6.72 8.97
C SER A 122 -25.19 -7.27 7.55
N TYR A 123 -24.72 -6.44 6.60
CA TYR A 123 -24.43 -6.88 5.23
C TYR A 123 -23.46 -8.08 5.20
N LEU A 124 -22.35 -8.01 5.95
CA LEU A 124 -21.38 -9.11 6.00
C LEU A 124 -21.98 -10.39 6.62
N MET A 125 -22.92 -10.25 7.56
CA MET A 125 -23.61 -11.39 8.18
C MET A 125 -24.51 -12.13 7.20
N GLU A 126 -25.18 -11.41 6.31
CA GLU A 126 -26.06 -11.96 5.27
C GLU A 126 -25.29 -12.66 4.14
N HIS A 127 -24.07 -12.21 3.85
CA HIS A 127 -23.23 -12.73 2.76
C HIS A 127 -22.20 -13.75 3.24
N ARG A 128 -22.68 -14.80 3.91
CA ARG A 128 -21.89 -15.91 4.45
C ARG A 128 -22.39 -17.25 3.92
N HIS A 129 -21.49 -18.22 3.86
CA HIS A 129 -21.81 -19.63 3.64
C HIS A 129 -22.34 -20.28 4.94
N ASP A 130 -22.98 -21.43 4.79
CA ASP A 130 -23.54 -22.20 5.92
C ASP A 130 -22.47 -22.67 6.92
N ASN A 131 -21.28 -23.04 6.40
CA ASN A 131 -20.10 -23.39 7.20
C ASN A 131 -19.50 -22.20 7.97
N GLY A 132 -19.97 -20.98 7.68
CA GLY A 132 -19.58 -19.78 8.36
C GLY A 132 -18.45 -18.98 7.72
N CYS A 133 -17.90 -19.43 6.59
CA CYS A 133 -16.99 -18.61 5.80
C CYS A 133 -17.75 -17.47 5.12
N PHE A 134 -17.09 -16.33 4.91
CA PHE A 134 -17.62 -15.20 4.17
C PHE A 134 -17.52 -15.44 2.66
N GLN A 135 -18.55 -15.02 1.93
CA GLN A 135 -18.59 -15.16 0.48
C GLN A 135 -17.78 -14.03 -0.17
N LYS A 136 -16.93 -14.38 -1.14
CA LYS A 136 -16.25 -13.37 -1.96
C LYS A 136 -17.20 -12.82 -3.03
N ILE A 137 -17.69 -11.61 -2.81
CA ILE A 137 -18.66 -10.93 -3.68
C ILE A 137 -18.06 -9.62 -4.19
N GLY A 138 -18.40 -9.27 -5.44
CA GLY A 138 -17.92 -8.07 -6.11
C GLY A 138 -16.51 -8.22 -6.68
N LYS A 139 -16.15 -7.27 -7.55
CA LYS A 139 -14.80 -7.14 -8.11
C LYS A 139 -14.17 -5.82 -7.64
N LEU A 140 -12.90 -5.89 -7.23
CA LEU A 140 -12.09 -4.70 -6.99
C LEU A 140 -11.33 -4.35 -8.25
N PHE A 141 -11.16 -3.05 -8.49
CA PHE A 141 -10.33 -2.55 -9.58
C PHE A 141 -8.85 -2.50 -9.17
N ASN A 142 -8.56 -2.41 -7.87
CA ASN A 142 -7.23 -2.55 -7.28
C ASN A 142 -7.05 -3.90 -6.59
N ASN A 143 -6.44 -4.88 -7.28
CA ASN A 143 -6.11 -6.15 -6.63
C ASN A 143 -5.02 -6.03 -5.56
N ARG A 144 -4.21 -4.96 -5.52
CA ARG A 144 -3.26 -4.74 -4.43
C ARG A 144 -3.90 -4.16 -3.16
N MET A 145 -5.12 -3.65 -3.25
CA MET A 145 -5.83 -3.21 -2.05
C MET A 145 -6.30 -4.40 -1.21
N LYS A 146 -6.72 -5.50 -1.84
CA LYS A 146 -7.03 -6.73 -1.10
C LYS A 146 -5.79 -7.55 -0.68
N GLY A 147 -4.62 -7.22 -1.22
CA GLY A 147 -3.40 -7.98 -0.98
C GLY A 147 -3.53 -9.44 -1.41
N GLY A 148 -3.08 -10.36 -0.55
CA GLY A 148 -3.14 -11.81 -0.77
C GLY A 148 -4.54 -12.44 -0.67
N VAL A 149 -5.59 -11.66 -0.37
CA VAL A 149 -6.96 -12.18 -0.24
C VAL A 149 -7.50 -12.63 -1.60
N SER A 150 -7.48 -13.94 -1.83
CA SER A 150 -7.80 -14.54 -3.13
C SER A 150 -8.98 -15.52 -3.09
N ASP A 151 -9.22 -16.18 -1.96
CA ASP A 151 -10.26 -17.19 -1.72
C ASP A 151 -11.13 -16.86 -0.48
N ASP A 152 -12.18 -17.65 -0.27
CA ASP A 152 -13.15 -17.45 0.82
C ASP A 152 -12.54 -17.65 2.22
N VAL A 153 -11.56 -18.55 2.38
CA VAL A 153 -10.89 -18.78 3.67
C VAL A 153 -10.04 -17.57 4.02
N THR A 154 -9.25 -17.08 3.06
CA THR A 154 -8.41 -15.90 3.25
C THR A 154 -9.25 -14.65 3.50
N LEU A 155 -10.37 -14.48 2.79
CA LEU A 155 -11.34 -13.41 3.06
C LEU A 155 -11.93 -13.54 4.46
N SER A 156 -12.28 -14.76 4.87
CA SER A 156 -12.82 -15.02 6.20
C SER A 156 -11.82 -14.70 7.30
N ALA A 157 -10.54 -15.04 7.11
CA ALA A 157 -9.48 -14.72 8.06
C ALA A 157 -9.32 -13.20 8.20
N TYR A 158 -9.36 -12.48 7.08
CA TYR A 158 -9.30 -11.01 7.05
C TYR A 158 -10.48 -10.38 7.81
N ILE A 159 -11.71 -10.77 7.50
CA ILE A 159 -12.91 -10.23 8.12
C ILE A 159 -12.95 -10.57 9.61
N THR A 160 -12.55 -11.79 9.99
CA THR A 160 -12.48 -12.20 11.39
C THR A 160 -11.49 -11.36 12.19
N ALA A 161 -10.28 -11.15 11.65
CA ALA A 161 -9.29 -10.27 12.27
C ALA A 161 -9.83 -8.84 12.39
N ALA A 162 -10.48 -8.30 11.36
CA ALA A 162 -11.11 -6.99 11.39
C ALA A 162 -12.15 -6.86 12.52
N LEU A 163 -13.06 -7.84 12.65
CA LEU A 163 -14.09 -7.85 13.70
C LEU A 163 -13.47 -7.90 15.11
N LEU A 164 -12.44 -8.72 15.30
CA LEU A 164 -11.74 -8.85 16.58
C LEU A 164 -10.93 -7.60 16.94
N GLU A 165 -10.32 -6.94 15.95
CA GLU A 165 -9.66 -5.65 16.14
C GLU A 165 -10.64 -4.56 16.63
N MET A 166 -11.88 -4.61 16.16
CA MET A 166 -12.97 -3.73 16.60
C MET A 166 -13.51 -4.08 18.00
N LYS A 167 -12.89 -5.05 18.68
CA LYS A 167 -13.28 -5.53 20.02
C LYS A 167 -14.68 -6.15 20.06
N ILE A 168 -15.15 -6.68 18.92
CA ILE A 168 -16.34 -7.52 18.91
C ILE A 168 -15.99 -8.84 19.62
N PRO A 169 -16.75 -9.26 20.64
CA PRO A 169 -16.39 -10.40 21.46
C PRO A 169 -16.49 -11.71 20.67
N ILE A 170 -15.69 -12.71 21.06
CA ILE A 170 -15.72 -14.05 20.46
C ILE A 170 -17.07 -14.78 20.63
N THR A 171 -17.92 -14.31 21.55
CA THR A 171 -19.28 -14.80 21.77
C THR A 171 -20.28 -14.26 20.75
N ASP A 172 -19.91 -13.21 19.99
CA ASP A 172 -20.71 -12.72 18.88
C ASP A 172 -20.87 -13.83 17.82
N ARG A 173 -22.11 -14.03 17.38
CA ARG A 173 -22.48 -15.11 16.45
C ARG A 173 -21.67 -15.06 15.15
N LEU A 174 -21.35 -13.86 14.66
CA LEU A 174 -20.59 -13.65 13.44
C LEU A 174 -19.14 -14.11 13.61
N VAL A 175 -18.50 -13.66 14.69
CA VAL A 175 -17.10 -13.99 15.01
C VAL A 175 -16.94 -15.48 15.30
N ASN A 176 -17.83 -16.05 16.13
CA ASN A 176 -17.77 -17.45 16.53
C ASN A 176 -17.88 -18.41 15.33
N LYS A 177 -18.87 -18.17 14.46
CA LYS A 177 -19.04 -19.00 13.26
C LYS A 177 -17.89 -18.83 12.27
N SER A 178 -17.35 -17.62 12.13
CA SER A 178 -16.20 -17.39 11.26
C SER A 178 -14.95 -18.11 11.77
N LEU A 179 -14.67 -18.05 13.07
CA LEU A 179 -13.58 -18.81 13.70
C LEU A 179 -13.76 -20.32 13.51
N SER A 180 -15.00 -20.82 13.53
CA SER A 180 -15.28 -22.23 13.26
C SER A 180 -14.92 -22.64 11.83
N CYS A 181 -15.30 -21.85 10.82
CA CYS A 181 -14.87 -22.03 9.43
C CYS A 181 -13.33 -22.05 9.32
N LEU A 182 -12.64 -21.09 9.96
CA LEU A 182 -11.18 -21.03 9.91
C LEU A 182 -10.51 -22.25 10.55
N ARG A 183 -11.13 -22.85 11.58
CA ARG A 183 -10.59 -24.06 12.21
C ARG A 183 -10.55 -25.25 11.27
N GLU A 184 -11.51 -25.37 10.35
CA GLU A 184 -11.53 -26.44 9.34
C GLU A 184 -10.33 -26.34 8.38
N SER A 185 -9.72 -25.16 8.24
CA SER A 185 -8.60 -24.90 7.32
C SER A 185 -7.22 -24.86 7.99
N ILE A 186 -7.09 -25.10 9.31
CA ILE A 186 -5.80 -25.00 10.05
C ILE A 186 -4.74 -25.97 9.52
N SER A 187 -5.15 -27.09 8.93
CA SER A 187 -4.23 -28.11 8.41
C SER A 187 -3.75 -27.83 6.99
N ASP A 188 -4.34 -26.84 6.31
CA ASP A 188 -3.93 -26.44 4.97
C ASP A 188 -2.85 -25.35 5.04
N PHE A 189 -1.61 -25.77 4.78
CA PHE A 189 -0.44 -24.89 4.74
C PHE A 189 0.01 -24.53 3.32
N SER A 190 -0.83 -24.79 2.31
CA SER A 190 -0.51 -24.46 0.91
C SER A 190 -0.32 -22.96 0.67
N ASN A 191 -0.95 -22.13 1.52
CA ASN A 191 -0.92 -20.67 1.40
C ASN A 191 -0.29 -20.02 2.64
N THR A 192 0.93 -19.50 2.48
CA THR A 192 1.67 -18.84 3.58
C THR A 192 0.97 -17.55 4.02
N TYR A 193 0.36 -16.80 3.09
CA TYR A 193 -0.43 -15.62 3.42
C TYR A 193 -1.63 -15.93 4.31
N THR A 194 -2.44 -16.93 3.92
CA THR A 194 -3.60 -17.36 4.71
C THR A 194 -3.17 -17.82 6.09
N THR A 195 -2.08 -18.59 6.17
CA THR A 195 -1.50 -19.07 7.44
C THR A 195 -1.12 -17.91 8.37
N ALA A 196 -0.43 -16.87 7.86
CA ALA A 196 -0.04 -15.69 8.63
C ALA A 196 -1.26 -14.89 9.12
N LEU A 197 -2.26 -14.72 8.27
CA LEU A 197 -3.49 -14.00 8.60
C LEU A 197 -4.34 -14.75 9.63
N MET A 198 -4.45 -16.08 9.51
CA MET A 198 -5.08 -16.93 10.51
C MET A 198 -4.34 -16.88 11.84
N ALA A 199 -3.00 -16.94 11.84
CA ALA A 199 -2.20 -16.82 13.05
C ALA A 199 -2.52 -15.50 13.78
N TYR A 200 -2.66 -14.41 13.03
CA TYR A 200 -3.07 -13.13 13.59
C TYR A 200 -4.52 -13.15 14.13
N ALA A 201 -5.48 -13.66 13.36
CA ALA A 201 -6.88 -13.76 13.79
C ALA A 201 -7.03 -14.59 15.08
N PHE A 202 -6.37 -15.75 15.18
CA PHE A 202 -6.41 -16.59 16.39
C PHE A 202 -5.65 -15.97 17.57
N THR A 203 -4.59 -15.19 17.30
CA THR A 203 -3.94 -14.36 18.34
C THR A 203 -4.93 -13.38 18.95
N LEU A 204 -5.69 -12.67 18.11
CA LEU A 204 -6.72 -11.72 18.57
C LEU A 204 -7.89 -12.41 19.29
N ALA A 205 -8.22 -13.64 18.90
CA ALA A 205 -9.27 -14.44 19.53
C ALA A 205 -8.87 -15.05 20.88
N GLY A 206 -7.57 -15.02 21.22
CA GLY A 206 -7.03 -15.66 22.44
C GLY A 206 -6.88 -17.17 22.34
N ASP A 207 -6.96 -17.76 21.14
CA ASP A 207 -6.79 -19.19 20.90
C ASP A 207 -5.29 -19.52 20.74
N THR A 208 -4.63 -19.76 21.87
CA THR A 208 -3.17 -19.90 21.92
C THR A 208 -2.68 -21.18 21.25
N GLU A 209 -3.44 -22.29 21.35
CA GLU A 209 -3.07 -23.58 20.77
C GLU A 209 -3.01 -23.49 19.23
N THR A 210 -4.08 -22.98 18.62
CA THR A 210 -4.15 -22.80 17.17
C THR A 210 -3.09 -21.81 16.70
N ARG A 211 -2.93 -20.69 17.40
CA ARG A 211 -1.91 -19.68 17.11
C ARG A 211 -0.51 -20.30 17.09
N ASP A 212 -0.15 -21.09 18.11
CA ASP A 212 1.19 -21.64 18.25
C ASP A 212 1.49 -22.70 17.17
N GLN A 213 0.48 -23.48 16.77
CA GLN A 213 0.59 -24.39 15.63
C GLN A 213 0.90 -23.64 14.33
N LEU A 214 0.15 -22.58 14.03
CA LEU A 214 0.32 -21.78 12.81
C LEU A 214 1.67 -21.05 12.81
N LEU A 215 2.05 -20.42 13.93
CA LEU A 215 3.35 -19.74 14.07
C LEU A 215 4.53 -20.71 13.96
N LYS A 216 4.40 -21.93 14.48
CA LYS A 216 5.42 -22.98 14.35
C LYS A 216 5.60 -23.42 12.90
N HIS A 217 4.53 -23.48 12.12
CA HIS A 217 4.64 -23.72 10.68
C HIS A 217 5.34 -22.54 9.98
N LEU A 218 4.89 -21.31 10.24
CA LEU A 218 5.48 -20.10 9.65
C LEU A 218 6.97 -19.98 9.94
N ASP A 219 7.42 -20.35 11.14
CA ASP A 219 8.85 -20.31 11.48
C ASP A 219 9.70 -21.26 10.60
N LYS A 220 9.15 -22.43 10.21
CA LYS A 220 9.83 -23.40 9.34
C LYS A 220 10.01 -22.90 7.90
N VAL A 221 9.05 -22.12 7.39
CA VAL A 221 9.07 -21.58 6.02
C VAL A 221 9.64 -20.16 5.96
N SER A 222 10.21 -19.67 7.06
CA SER A 222 10.79 -18.33 7.14
C SER A 222 12.08 -18.20 6.33
N ILE A 223 12.27 -17.04 5.69
CA ILE A 223 13.48 -16.72 4.91
C ILE A 223 14.43 -15.91 5.79
N ARG A 224 15.59 -16.50 6.10
CA ARG A 224 16.62 -15.94 6.96
C ARG A 224 17.87 -15.58 6.18
N LYS A 225 18.18 -14.28 6.09
CA LYS A 225 19.39 -13.80 5.39
C LYS A 225 20.01 -12.61 6.12
N GLY A 226 21.25 -12.76 6.60
CA GLY A 226 22.00 -11.65 7.23
C GLY A 226 21.35 -11.05 8.49
N GLY A 227 20.65 -11.87 9.29
CA GLY A 227 19.89 -11.39 10.45
C GLY A 227 18.58 -10.68 10.12
N LEU A 228 18.14 -10.76 8.86
CA LEU A 228 16.81 -10.33 8.41
C LEU A 228 15.90 -11.55 8.33
N LEU A 229 14.63 -11.35 8.71
CA LEU A 229 13.61 -12.39 8.75
C LEU A 229 12.37 -11.92 8.00
N HIS A 230 11.88 -12.72 7.06
CA HIS A 230 10.67 -12.41 6.30
C HIS A 230 10.04 -13.67 5.70
N TRP A 231 8.89 -13.49 5.05
CA TRP A 231 8.14 -14.55 4.39
C TRP A 231 7.77 -14.14 2.96
N SER A 232 7.55 -15.13 2.10
CA SER A 232 6.99 -14.99 0.76
C SER A 232 5.98 -16.12 0.52
N GLN A 233 5.15 -15.98 -0.52
CA GLN A 233 4.19 -17.02 -0.89
C GLN A 233 4.87 -18.21 -1.57
N GLU A 234 5.85 -17.94 -2.44
CA GLU A 234 6.73 -18.94 -3.04
C GLU A 234 8.19 -18.53 -2.82
N ALA A 235 9.11 -19.50 -2.77
CA ALA A 235 10.52 -19.25 -2.47
C ALA A 235 11.21 -18.33 -3.50
N ASP A 236 10.72 -18.32 -4.74
CA ASP A 236 11.23 -17.50 -5.86
C ASP A 236 10.36 -16.27 -6.16
N ASP A 237 9.32 -16.00 -5.34
CA ASP A 237 8.42 -14.87 -5.56
C ASP A 237 9.12 -13.54 -5.22
N THR A 238 9.25 -12.68 -6.24
CA THR A 238 9.80 -11.33 -6.11
C THR A 238 8.76 -10.27 -5.71
N SER A 239 7.51 -10.66 -5.43
CA SER A 239 6.45 -9.75 -4.99
C SER A 239 6.74 -9.17 -3.60
N ALA A 240 7.50 -8.08 -3.56
CA ALA A 240 7.83 -7.37 -2.32
C ALA A 240 6.57 -6.98 -1.52
N SER A 241 5.48 -6.62 -2.20
CA SER A 241 4.21 -6.22 -1.56
C SER A 241 3.59 -7.36 -0.75
N LEU A 242 3.49 -8.57 -1.32
CA LEU A 242 2.88 -9.69 -0.63
C LEU A 242 3.77 -10.16 0.52
N SER A 243 5.09 -10.22 0.31
CA SER A 243 6.04 -10.52 1.38
C SER A 243 5.98 -9.55 2.56
N VAL A 244 5.77 -8.26 2.30
CA VAL A 244 5.55 -7.23 3.33
C VAL A 244 4.29 -7.53 4.12
N GLU A 245 3.17 -7.83 3.47
CA GLU A 245 1.92 -8.18 4.18
C GLU A 245 2.07 -9.42 5.05
N ILE A 246 2.60 -10.53 4.49
CA ILE A 246 2.77 -11.78 5.24
C ILE A 246 3.64 -11.52 6.47
N SER A 247 4.80 -10.89 6.28
CA SER A 247 5.74 -10.61 7.36
C SER A 247 5.14 -9.67 8.43
N SER A 248 4.29 -8.72 8.00
CA SER A 248 3.58 -7.82 8.93
C SER A 248 2.50 -8.54 9.73
N TYR A 249 1.77 -9.49 9.13
CA TYR A 249 0.81 -10.31 9.88
C TYR A 249 1.49 -11.25 10.87
N VAL A 250 2.64 -11.85 10.51
CA VAL A 250 3.44 -12.65 11.46
C VAL A 250 3.91 -11.79 12.62
N LEU A 251 4.40 -10.58 12.34
CA LEU A 251 4.80 -9.61 13.36
C LEU A 251 3.63 -9.25 14.29
N LEU A 252 2.45 -8.96 13.74
CA LEU A 252 1.24 -8.68 14.51
C LEU A 252 0.81 -9.88 15.37
N ALA A 253 0.83 -11.09 14.82
CA ALA A 253 0.49 -12.31 15.55
C ALA A 253 1.45 -12.56 16.73
N LYS A 254 2.75 -12.29 16.55
CA LYS A 254 3.73 -12.42 17.63
C LYS A 254 3.58 -11.36 18.72
N LEU A 255 3.24 -10.14 18.36
CA LEU A 255 3.25 -9.00 19.30
C LEU A 255 1.91 -8.71 19.97
N SER A 256 0.79 -9.23 19.45
CA SER A 256 -0.55 -8.87 19.95
C SER A 256 -0.99 -9.65 21.20
N ALA A 257 -0.23 -10.67 21.64
CA ALA A 257 -0.54 -11.50 22.79
C ALA A 257 0.49 -11.40 23.92
N SER A 258 0.78 -10.16 24.38
CA SER A 258 1.71 -9.86 25.48
C SER A 258 3.11 -10.45 25.27
N PRO A 259 3.95 -9.84 24.41
CA PRO A 259 5.20 -10.42 23.97
C PRO A 259 6.27 -10.43 25.08
N THR A 260 7.10 -11.48 25.08
CA THR A 260 8.29 -11.58 25.92
C THR A 260 9.46 -10.77 25.33
N THR A 261 10.54 -10.59 26.08
CA THR A 261 11.78 -9.99 25.55
C THR A 261 12.38 -10.80 24.40
N GLU A 262 12.22 -12.13 24.42
CA GLU A 262 12.64 -13.00 23.31
C GLU A 262 11.80 -12.74 22.06
N ASP A 263 10.47 -12.58 22.21
CA ASP A 263 9.58 -12.22 21.10
C ASP A 263 9.95 -10.87 20.49
N LEU A 264 10.34 -9.88 21.32
CA LEU A 264 10.82 -8.59 20.82
C LEU A 264 12.15 -8.72 20.06
N GLY A 265 13.05 -9.59 20.51
CA GLY A 265 14.29 -9.92 19.80
C GLY A 265 14.01 -10.58 18.44
N TYR A 266 13.10 -11.55 18.40
CA TYR A 266 12.64 -12.19 17.17
C TYR A 266 12.00 -11.17 16.21
N ALA A 267 11.07 -10.35 16.73
CA ALA A 267 10.36 -9.31 16.00
C ALA A 267 11.31 -8.25 15.41
N SER A 268 12.42 -7.93 16.10
CA SER A 268 13.41 -6.97 15.60
C SER A 268 14.00 -7.37 14.24
N ASN A 269 14.15 -8.67 13.97
CA ASN A 269 14.67 -9.16 12.69
C ASN A 269 13.66 -8.96 11.56
N ILE A 270 12.36 -9.04 11.87
CA ILE A 270 11.27 -8.77 10.91
C ILE A 270 11.18 -7.28 10.63
N VAL A 271 11.21 -6.47 11.70
CA VAL A 271 11.14 -5.00 11.61
C VAL A 271 12.29 -4.45 10.78
N ARG A 272 13.52 -4.94 10.99
CA ARG A 272 14.69 -4.55 10.18
C ARG A 272 14.53 -4.88 8.71
N TRP A 273 13.86 -5.98 8.38
CA TRP A 273 13.58 -6.31 6.99
C TRP A 273 12.50 -5.38 6.40
N LEU A 274 11.41 -5.16 7.14
CA LEU A 274 10.30 -4.28 6.74
C LEU A 274 10.76 -2.84 6.51
N THR A 275 11.59 -2.27 7.38
CA THR A 275 12.13 -0.91 7.19
C THR A 275 12.98 -0.80 5.94
N GLY A 276 13.66 -1.89 5.54
CA GLY A 276 14.37 -1.98 4.27
C GLY A 276 13.47 -2.00 3.04
N GLN A 277 12.17 -2.31 3.18
CA GLN A 277 11.19 -2.30 2.07
C GLN A 277 10.47 -0.96 1.92
N GLN A 278 10.68 0.00 2.83
CA GLN A 278 10.03 1.31 2.74
C GLN A 278 10.57 2.14 1.58
N ASN A 279 9.66 2.78 0.85
CA ASN A 279 10.01 3.74 -0.20
C ASN A 279 10.50 5.08 0.39
N SER A 280 10.91 6.01 -0.47
CA SER A 280 11.42 7.33 -0.09
C SER A 280 10.42 8.20 0.68
N TYR A 281 9.13 7.87 0.64
CA TYR A 281 8.06 8.57 1.35
C TYR A 281 7.64 7.85 2.63
N GLY A 282 8.28 6.72 2.99
CA GLY A 282 7.98 5.93 4.18
C GLY A 282 6.76 5.01 4.07
N GLY A 283 6.13 4.93 2.88
CA GLY A 283 5.14 3.92 2.54
C GLY A 283 5.77 2.68 1.91
N PHE A 284 4.95 1.72 1.51
CA PHE A 284 5.37 0.49 0.83
C PHE A 284 4.86 0.49 -0.63
N SER A 285 4.87 -0.68 -1.28
CA SER A 285 4.59 -0.79 -2.72
C SER A 285 3.11 -0.67 -3.06
N SER A 286 2.22 -0.86 -2.09
CA SER A 286 0.76 -0.84 -2.27
C SER A 286 0.01 -0.18 -1.11
N THR A 287 -1.32 -0.23 -1.17
CA THR A 287 -2.17 0.21 -0.07
C THR A 287 -2.16 -0.78 1.09
N GLN A 288 -2.35 -2.07 0.81
CA GLN A 288 -2.56 -3.07 1.86
C GLN A 288 -1.29 -3.35 2.63
N ASP A 289 -0.18 -3.57 1.93
CA ASP A 289 1.15 -3.72 2.54
C ASP A 289 1.52 -2.51 3.40
N THR A 290 1.23 -1.28 2.94
CA THR A 290 1.46 -0.06 3.72
C THR A 290 0.61 -0.04 4.98
N VAL A 291 -0.69 -0.35 4.89
CA VAL A 291 -1.59 -0.34 6.04
C VAL A 291 -1.16 -1.35 7.10
N VAL A 292 -0.94 -2.61 6.72
CA VAL A 292 -0.60 -3.68 7.67
C VAL A 292 0.82 -3.49 8.21
N ALA A 293 1.78 -3.07 7.38
CA ALA A 293 3.14 -2.81 7.85
C ALA A 293 3.20 -1.62 8.81
N LEU A 294 2.49 -0.51 8.52
CA LEU A 294 2.42 0.61 9.46
C LEU A 294 1.78 0.21 10.78
N GLN A 295 0.70 -0.60 10.75
CA GLN A 295 0.09 -1.14 11.96
C GLN A 295 1.08 -2.00 12.77
N ALA A 296 1.81 -2.90 12.11
CA ALA A 296 2.76 -3.81 12.75
C ALA A 296 3.98 -3.07 13.33
N LEU A 297 4.55 -2.14 12.56
CA LEU A 297 5.65 -1.28 12.99
C LEU A 297 5.21 -0.36 14.13
N ALA A 298 3.98 0.17 14.09
CA ALA A 298 3.45 1.00 15.16
C ALA A 298 3.30 0.22 16.48
N LEU A 299 2.79 -1.02 16.41
CA LEU A 299 2.70 -1.90 17.57
C LEU A 299 4.08 -2.21 18.14
N TYR A 300 5.03 -2.64 17.30
CA TYR A 300 6.39 -2.92 17.73
C TYR A 300 7.05 -1.71 18.38
N SER A 301 7.03 -0.56 17.70
CA SER A 301 7.61 0.68 18.21
C SER A 301 6.99 1.11 19.53
N THR A 302 5.68 0.89 19.75
CA THR A 302 5.04 1.17 21.05
C THR A 302 5.61 0.28 22.15
N LEU A 303 5.86 -0.99 21.86
CA LEU A 303 6.39 -1.96 22.83
C LEU A 303 7.86 -1.74 23.16
N VAL A 304 8.66 -1.23 22.23
CA VAL A 304 10.08 -0.91 22.43
C VAL A 304 10.34 0.56 22.74
N PHE A 305 9.29 1.39 22.82
CA PHE A 305 9.43 2.82 23.04
C PHE A 305 10.06 3.10 24.40
N SER A 306 11.10 3.93 24.42
CA SER A 306 11.68 4.50 25.63
C SER A 306 11.53 6.03 25.63
N PRO A 307 11.03 6.63 26.73
CA PRO A 307 10.85 8.08 26.87
C PRO A 307 12.17 8.83 27.14
N GLY A 308 13.28 8.12 27.38
CA GLY A 308 14.58 8.70 27.66
C GLY A 308 15.69 8.11 26.79
N GLY A 309 16.91 8.65 26.93
CA GLY A 309 18.10 8.19 26.23
C GLY A 309 18.54 9.09 25.07
N SER A 310 19.82 8.99 24.76
CA SER A 310 20.46 9.62 23.61
C SER A 310 21.49 8.68 23.02
N SER A 311 21.70 8.77 21.72
CA SER A 311 22.72 8.03 20.99
C SER A 311 23.38 8.92 19.95
N THR A 312 24.69 8.81 19.83
CA THR A 312 25.48 9.42 18.78
C THR A 312 25.85 8.35 17.78
N VAL A 313 25.50 8.58 16.52
CA VAL A 313 25.78 7.73 15.38
C VAL A 313 26.94 8.34 14.61
N THR A 314 27.99 7.56 14.43
CA THR A 314 29.19 7.94 13.67
C THR A 314 29.32 7.08 12.43
N VAL A 315 29.44 7.73 11.27
CA VAL A 315 29.65 7.09 9.97
C VAL A 315 31.03 7.48 9.47
N GLN A 316 31.91 6.50 9.31
CA GLN A 316 33.27 6.72 8.85
C GLN A 316 33.40 6.34 7.37
N ALA A 317 33.72 7.33 6.55
CA ALA A 317 33.92 7.17 5.11
C ALA A 317 35.31 6.60 4.79
N PRO A 318 35.49 5.96 3.62
CA PRO A 318 36.79 5.46 3.19
C PRO A 318 37.87 6.56 3.14
N SER A 319 37.48 7.78 2.76
CA SER A 319 38.34 8.97 2.69
C SER A 319 38.71 9.60 4.03
N THR A 320 38.51 8.91 5.16
CA THR A 320 38.66 9.41 6.55
C THR A 320 37.66 10.50 6.98
N ALA A 321 36.81 10.98 6.07
CA ALA A 321 35.71 11.86 6.41
C ALA A 321 34.75 11.17 7.40
N GLN A 322 34.27 11.92 8.38
CA GLN A 322 33.37 11.43 9.42
C GLN A 322 32.08 12.24 9.41
N LEU A 323 30.95 11.55 9.40
CA LEU A 323 29.63 12.15 9.61
C LEU A 323 29.13 11.71 10.98
N THR A 324 28.59 12.66 11.75
CA THR A 324 28.09 12.42 13.11
C THR A 324 26.66 12.90 13.21
N PHE A 325 25.80 12.08 13.79
CA PHE A 325 24.38 12.37 13.99
C PHE A 325 24.03 12.13 15.44
N ASP A 326 23.30 13.06 16.05
CA ASP A 326 22.80 12.91 17.41
C ASP A 326 21.31 12.57 17.39
N VAL A 327 20.95 11.51 18.10
CA VAL A 327 19.58 11.05 18.27
C VAL A 327 19.22 11.16 19.75
N ASN A 328 18.22 11.98 20.04
CA ASN A 328 17.68 12.22 21.37
C ASN A 328 16.16 12.41 21.29
N GLN A 329 15.52 12.64 22.45
CA GLN A 329 14.06 12.74 22.52
C GLN A 329 13.48 13.95 21.77
N ASN A 330 14.25 15.04 21.61
CA ASN A 330 13.78 16.25 20.95
C ASN A 330 13.86 16.14 19.42
N ASN A 331 14.71 15.26 18.89
CA ASN A 331 14.93 15.10 17.46
C ASN A 331 14.65 13.67 16.96
N LYS A 332 13.92 12.87 17.74
CA LYS A 332 13.61 11.46 17.43
C LYS A 332 12.86 11.30 16.09
N LEU A 333 11.94 12.23 15.82
CA LEU A 333 11.20 12.33 14.56
C LEU A 333 11.93 13.14 13.47
N LEU A 334 13.04 13.81 13.81
CA LEU A 334 13.76 14.63 12.86
C LEU A 334 14.53 13.73 11.90
N TYR A 335 14.22 13.85 10.62
CA TYR A 335 15.00 13.23 9.57
C TYR A 335 16.29 14.00 9.34
N GLN A 336 17.41 13.36 9.68
CA GLN A 336 18.74 13.88 9.44
C GLN A 336 19.31 13.14 8.22
N GLU A 337 19.73 13.85 7.19
CA GLU A 337 20.33 13.26 6.00
C GLU A 337 21.50 14.08 5.52
N GLU A 338 22.58 13.38 5.20
CA GLU A 338 23.80 13.97 4.66
C GLU A 338 24.21 13.23 3.39
N SER A 339 24.84 13.98 2.47
CA SER A 339 25.39 13.37 1.26
C SER A 339 26.65 12.58 1.60
N LEU A 340 26.72 11.35 1.10
CA LEU A 340 27.94 10.55 1.25
C LEU A 340 29.01 11.10 0.27
N PRO A 341 30.25 11.33 0.75
CA PRO A 341 31.31 11.90 -0.09
C PRO A 341 31.67 10.98 -1.26
N GLU A 342 31.53 9.67 -1.08
CA GLU A 342 31.89 8.65 -2.08
C GLU A 342 30.72 7.69 -2.30
N VAL A 343 30.38 7.41 -3.55
CA VAL A 343 29.28 6.48 -3.86
C VAL A 343 29.68 5.01 -3.58
N THR A 344 30.98 4.70 -3.65
CA THR A 344 31.53 3.35 -3.52
C THR A 344 32.52 3.29 -2.37
N GLY A 345 32.55 2.16 -1.65
CA GLY A 345 33.54 1.91 -0.59
C GLY A 345 32.93 1.19 0.60
N LYS A 346 33.76 0.93 1.62
CA LYS A 346 33.31 0.37 2.90
C LYS A 346 33.18 1.49 3.92
N TYR A 347 31.99 1.63 4.49
CA TYR A 347 31.70 2.59 5.54
C TYR A 347 31.72 1.89 6.90
N GLY A 348 32.42 2.49 7.86
CA GLY A 348 32.39 2.08 9.26
C GLY A 348 31.19 2.70 9.96
N LEU A 349 30.51 1.94 10.82
CA LEU A 349 29.38 2.44 11.60
C LEU A 349 29.59 2.18 13.08
N GLU A 350 29.48 3.22 13.89
CA GLU A 350 29.54 3.15 15.35
C GLU A 350 28.34 3.89 15.95
N VAL A 351 27.68 3.28 16.93
CA VAL A 351 26.58 3.89 17.69
C VAL A 351 26.93 3.84 19.17
N LYS A 352 26.99 5.01 19.83
CA LYS A 352 27.23 5.12 21.27
C LYS A 352 26.04 5.75 21.96
N GLY A 353 25.49 5.08 22.97
CA GLY A 353 24.40 5.60 23.77
C GLY A 353 23.36 4.55 24.13
N SER A 354 22.17 5.01 24.51
CA SER A 354 21.07 4.17 24.99
C SER A 354 19.79 4.27 24.15
N ALA A 355 19.72 5.22 23.21
CA ALA A 355 18.60 5.34 22.29
C ALA A 355 18.79 4.46 21.05
N CYS A 356 17.69 3.88 20.54
CA CYS A 356 17.71 3.22 19.24
C CYS A 356 17.83 4.25 18.11
N ALA A 357 18.60 3.92 17.08
CA ALA A 357 18.69 4.70 15.85
C ALA A 357 18.47 3.79 14.64
N SER A 358 17.70 4.27 13.67
CA SER A 358 17.51 3.65 12.37
C SER A 358 18.39 4.38 11.35
N LEU A 359 19.12 3.61 10.55
CA LEU A 359 20.03 4.13 9.55
C LEU A 359 19.66 3.56 8.19
N GLN A 360 19.69 4.41 7.17
CA GLN A 360 19.40 4.00 5.81
C GLN A 360 20.31 4.74 4.82
N ILE A 361 20.78 4.01 3.81
CA ILE A 361 21.58 4.56 2.72
C ILE A 361 20.71 4.59 1.47
N ASN A 362 20.62 5.75 0.82
CA ASN A 362 19.91 5.92 -0.44
C ASN A 362 20.92 6.07 -1.59
N LEU A 363 20.71 5.34 -2.68
CA LEU A 363 21.51 5.45 -3.90
C LEU A 363 20.61 5.88 -5.06
N HIS A 364 20.92 7.02 -5.66
CA HIS A 364 20.22 7.56 -6.83
C HIS A 364 21.11 7.46 -8.05
N TYR A 365 20.64 6.81 -9.12
CA TYR A 365 21.39 6.65 -10.37
C TYR A 365 20.45 6.62 -11.58
N ASN A 366 20.97 7.02 -12.73
CA ASN A 366 20.22 6.98 -13.98
C ASN A 366 20.47 5.64 -14.67
N VAL A 367 19.39 4.98 -15.12
CA VAL A 367 19.43 3.79 -15.97
C VAL A 367 18.93 4.13 -17.37
N PRO A 368 19.46 3.49 -18.43
CA PRO A 368 18.87 3.58 -19.77
C PRO A 368 17.40 3.12 -19.74
N THR A 369 16.57 3.71 -20.60
CA THR A 369 15.15 3.31 -20.72
C THR A 369 15.06 1.83 -21.11
N PRO A 370 14.34 0.99 -20.34
CA PRO A 370 14.18 -0.42 -20.69
C PRO A 370 13.41 -0.55 -22.02
N THR A 371 13.93 -1.34 -22.95
CA THR A 371 13.31 -1.59 -24.28
C THR A 371 12.48 -2.86 -24.34
N ASN A 372 12.64 -3.78 -23.39
CA ASN A 372 11.94 -5.07 -23.38
C ASN A 372 11.05 -5.20 -22.15
N VAL A 373 9.75 -5.25 -22.38
CA VAL A 373 8.75 -5.53 -21.34
C VAL A 373 7.68 -6.43 -21.93
N THR A 374 7.35 -7.50 -21.22
CA THR A 374 6.45 -8.56 -21.67
C THR A 374 4.99 -8.39 -21.23
N THR A 375 4.72 -7.56 -20.22
CA THR A 375 3.41 -7.57 -19.53
C THR A 375 2.42 -6.54 -20.06
N LEU A 376 2.85 -5.29 -20.24
CA LEU A 376 2.05 -4.20 -20.81
C LEU A 376 2.86 -3.53 -21.91
N SER A 377 2.22 -3.32 -23.06
CA SER A 377 2.84 -2.71 -24.23
C SER A 377 1.95 -1.60 -24.77
N ILE A 378 2.58 -0.55 -25.28
CA ILE A 378 1.93 0.53 -25.98
C ILE A 378 2.69 0.81 -27.27
N ALA A 379 1.97 0.88 -28.38
CA ALA A 379 2.49 1.22 -29.68
C ALA A 379 1.90 2.55 -30.11
N VAL A 380 2.75 3.53 -30.40
CA VAL A 380 2.34 4.88 -30.78
C VAL A 380 2.74 5.13 -32.23
N ALA A 381 1.78 5.58 -33.04
CA ALA A 381 2.00 5.96 -34.42
C ALA A 381 1.38 7.34 -34.68
N PRO A 382 2.17 8.33 -35.13
CA PRO A 382 1.59 9.56 -35.67
C PRO A 382 0.93 9.25 -37.02
N GLU A 383 -0.34 9.62 -37.18
CA GLU A 383 -1.01 9.63 -38.48
C GLU A 383 -1.04 11.04 -39.07
N LEU A 384 -1.35 11.12 -40.38
CA LEU A 384 -1.54 12.35 -41.13
C LEU A 384 -2.33 13.41 -40.34
N LYS A 385 -1.83 14.66 -40.35
CA LYS A 385 -2.47 15.86 -39.79
C LYS A 385 -2.87 15.75 -38.30
N HIS A 386 -1.87 15.77 -37.42
CA HIS A 386 -2.03 15.97 -35.97
C HIS A 386 -2.93 14.93 -35.27
N ILE A 387 -2.98 13.69 -35.76
CA ILE A 387 -3.69 12.60 -35.08
C ILE A 387 -2.67 11.65 -34.45
N LEU A 388 -2.79 11.46 -33.14
CA LEU A 388 -2.00 10.52 -32.36
C LEU A 388 -2.80 9.22 -32.20
N ARG A 389 -2.33 8.13 -32.81
CA ARG A 389 -2.88 6.79 -32.54
C ARG A 389 -1.99 6.05 -31.56
N PHE A 390 -2.61 5.45 -30.55
CA PHE A 390 -1.91 4.58 -29.61
C PHE A 390 -2.71 3.29 -29.39
N CYS A 391 -1.99 2.16 -29.39
CA CYS A 391 -2.56 0.84 -29.19
C CYS A 391 -1.95 0.23 -27.93
N CYS A 392 -2.79 -0.14 -26.99
CA CYS A 392 -2.41 -0.75 -25.73
C CYS A 392 -2.67 -2.26 -25.78
N ARG A 393 -1.75 -3.07 -25.26
CA ARG A 393 -1.93 -4.52 -25.13
C ARG A 393 -1.38 -5.02 -23.80
N TYR A 394 -2.16 -5.87 -23.13
CA TYR A 394 -1.76 -6.60 -21.94
C TYR A 394 -1.47 -8.06 -22.27
N SER A 395 -0.33 -8.58 -21.85
CA SER A 395 0.11 -9.98 -22.03
C SER A 395 0.62 -10.59 -20.71
N GLY A 396 0.07 -10.14 -19.58
CA GLY A 396 0.40 -10.69 -18.27
C GLY A 396 -0.30 -12.02 -17.95
N LYS A 397 -0.13 -12.49 -16.71
CA LYS A 397 -0.68 -13.77 -16.26
C LYS A 397 -2.21 -13.74 -16.12
N GLU A 398 -2.76 -12.63 -15.60
CA GLU A 398 -4.18 -12.46 -15.30
C GLU A 398 -5.03 -12.31 -16.57
N ASN A 399 -6.35 -12.53 -16.46
CA ASN A 399 -7.29 -12.39 -17.58
C ASN A 399 -7.59 -10.93 -17.97
N THR A 400 -7.43 -10.00 -17.02
CA THR A 400 -7.64 -8.55 -17.21
C THR A 400 -6.66 -7.78 -16.34
N THR A 401 -6.30 -6.56 -16.74
CA THR A 401 -5.49 -5.66 -15.91
C THR A 401 -6.28 -5.12 -14.71
N ASN A 402 -5.57 -4.51 -13.75
CA ASN A 402 -6.20 -3.51 -12.88
C ASN A 402 -6.49 -2.22 -13.69
N MET A 403 -6.75 -1.09 -13.02
CA MET A 403 -6.81 0.20 -13.71
C MET A 403 -5.44 0.56 -14.29
N VAL A 404 -5.34 0.64 -15.61
CA VAL A 404 -4.15 1.06 -16.36
C VAL A 404 -4.26 2.54 -16.68
N ILE A 405 -3.18 3.27 -16.49
CA ILE A 405 -3.05 4.67 -16.92
C ILE A 405 -2.15 4.73 -18.15
N VAL A 406 -2.64 5.45 -19.17
CA VAL A 406 -1.83 5.97 -20.26
C VAL A 406 -1.58 7.45 -20.01
N ASP A 407 -0.34 7.80 -19.68
CA ASP A 407 0.12 9.17 -19.47
C ASP A 407 0.78 9.67 -20.77
N ILE A 408 0.10 10.58 -21.47
CA ILE A 408 0.53 11.16 -22.74
C ILE A 408 1.03 12.58 -22.45
N LYS A 409 2.36 12.76 -22.51
CA LYS A 409 2.95 14.09 -22.48
C LYS A 409 2.77 14.78 -23.83
N MET A 410 2.24 16.00 -23.82
CA MET A 410 2.05 16.76 -25.07
C MET A 410 3.37 17.35 -25.57
N LEU A 411 3.47 17.51 -26.89
CA LEU A 411 4.53 18.31 -27.50
C LEU A 411 4.30 19.79 -27.18
N SER A 412 5.38 20.55 -27.00
CA SER A 412 5.28 22.00 -26.75
C SER A 412 4.49 22.69 -27.86
N GLY A 413 3.44 23.43 -27.48
CA GLY A 413 2.56 24.16 -28.41
C GLY A 413 1.40 23.34 -28.99
N PHE A 414 1.22 22.10 -28.55
CA PHE A 414 0.07 21.26 -28.90
C PHE A 414 -0.83 21.01 -27.69
N VAL A 415 -2.13 21.02 -27.94
CA VAL A 415 -3.14 20.61 -26.96
C VAL A 415 -4.05 19.55 -27.57
N PRO A 416 -4.58 18.60 -26.78
CA PRO A 416 -5.53 17.63 -27.28
C PRO A 416 -6.91 18.26 -27.56
N ASP A 417 -7.56 17.80 -28.63
CA ASP A 417 -8.91 18.19 -29.00
C ASP A 417 -9.95 17.69 -27.97
N ALA A 418 -10.77 18.60 -27.44
CA ALA A 418 -11.72 18.31 -26.37
C ALA A 418 -12.76 17.24 -26.72
N ASP A 419 -13.21 17.17 -27.98
CA ASP A 419 -14.21 16.19 -28.40
C ASP A 419 -13.57 14.83 -28.70
N SER A 420 -12.35 14.80 -29.23
CA SER A 420 -11.56 13.58 -29.33
C SER A 420 -11.27 12.97 -27.97
N LEU A 421 -10.98 13.80 -26.97
CA LEU A 421 -10.80 13.37 -25.59
C LEU A 421 -12.08 12.72 -25.03
N LYS A 422 -13.25 13.35 -25.25
CA LYS A 422 -14.55 12.79 -24.82
C LYS A 422 -14.87 11.45 -25.49
N ARG A 423 -14.51 11.27 -26.77
CA ARG A 423 -14.71 10.00 -27.49
C ARG A 423 -13.89 8.87 -26.89
N VAL A 424 -12.63 9.15 -26.53
CA VAL A 424 -11.77 8.18 -25.82
C VAL A 424 -12.33 7.85 -24.43
N SER A 425 -12.91 8.83 -23.72
CA SER A 425 -13.53 8.60 -22.40
C SER A 425 -14.86 7.84 -22.43
N HIS A 426 -15.58 7.84 -23.56
CA HIS A 426 -16.95 7.30 -23.66
C HIS A 426 -17.09 6.13 -24.62
N GLN A 427 -15.98 5.52 -25.05
CA GLN A 427 -16.02 4.35 -25.91
C GLN A 427 -16.60 3.15 -25.16
N LYS A 428 -17.91 2.96 -25.26
CA LYS A 428 -18.63 1.78 -24.78
C LYS A 428 -18.24 0.59 -25.66
N ASN A 429 -17.49 -0.37 -25.10
CA ASN A 429 -17.54 -1.72 -25.62
C ASN A 429 -18.65 -2.47 -24.87
N ASP A 430 -19.55 -3.06 -25.64
CA ASP A 430 -20.57 -3.99 -25.15
C ASP A 430 -19.92 -5.02 -24.23
N SER A 431 -20.51 -5.23 -23.05
CA SER A 431 -20.23 -6.28 -22.06
C SER A 431 -19.34 -5.99 -20.84
N GLN A 432 -18.98 -4.75 -20.50
CA GLN A 432 -18.65 -4.37 -19.11
C GLN A 432 -18.52 -2.85 -18.97
N LEU A 433 -18.88 -2.33 -17.80
CA LEU A 433 -18.95 -0.90 -17.48
C LEU A 433 -17.54 -0.27 -17.41
N ASN A 434 -16.82 -0.21 -18.53
CA ASN A 434 -15.57 0.55 -18.64
C ASN A 434 -15.92 2.03 -18.80
N ARG A 435 -16.04 2.75 -17.68
CA ARG A 435 -15.93 4.22 -17.71
C ARG A 435 -14.44 4.55 -17.80
N ASN A 436 -13.99 4.94 -18.99
CA ASN A 436 -12.67 5.51 -19.17
C ASN A 436 -12.74 6.96 -18.65
N ASP A 437 -12.33 7.21 -17.40
CA ASP A 437 -12.26 8.58 -16.90
C ASP A 437 -10.92 9.20 -17.33
N LEU A 438 -10.97 10.35 -17.99
CA LEU A 438 -9.81 11.08 -18.50
C LEU A 438 -9.60 12.39 -17.73
N PHE A 439 -8.39 12.64 -17.25
CA PHE A 439 -8.02 13.91 -16.61
C PHE A 439 -6.99 14.64 -17.47
N LEU A 440 -7.27 15.91 -17.78
CA LEU A 440 -6.26 16.83 -18.30
C LEU A 440 -5.58 17.50 -17.11
N ARG A 441 -4.29 17.23 -16.95
CA ARG A 441 -3.40 18.04 -16.12
C ARG A 441 -2.63 18.93 -17.09
N VAL A 442 -2.28 20.15 -16.69
CA VAL A 442 -1.60 21.12 -17.57
C VAL A 442 -0.45 20.42 -18.32
N ASP A 443 -0.57 20.33 -19.65
CA ASP A 443 0.35 19.67 -20.62
C ASP A 443 0.43 18.12 -20.64
N GLU A 444 -0.43 17.40 -19.89
CA GLU A 444 -0.48 15.92 -19.81
C GLU A 444 -1.93 15.40 -19.93
N ALA A 445 -2.15 14.37 -20.76
CA ALA A 445 -3.43 13.66 -20.85
C ALA A 445 -3.32 12.27 -20.20
N GLU A 446 -4.18 11.99 -19.22
CA GLU A 446 -4.21 10.72 -18.48
C GLU A 446 -5.43 9.87 -18.87
N CYS A 447 -5.21 8.72 -19.55
CA CYS A 447 -6.28 7.77 -19.89
C CYS A 447 -6.36 6.60 -18.92
N ARG A 448 -7.51 6.39 -18.26
CA ARG A 448 -7.75 5.22 -17.41
C ARG A 448 -8.46 4.11 -18.18
N LEU A 449 -7.86 2.92 -18.21
CA LEU A 449 -8.27 1.80 -19.04
C LEU A 449 -8.31 0.48 -18.23
N LEU A 450 -9.13 -0.46 -18.70
CA LEU A 450 -9.08 -1.87 -18.30
C LEU A 450 -8.80 -2.69 -19.56
N LEU A 451 -7.65 -3.35 -19.60
CA LEU A 451 -7.20 -4.11 -20.77
C LEU A 451 -7.46 -5.61 -20.54
N PRO A 452 -8.20 -6.29 -21.43
CA PRO A 452 -8.27 -7.74 -21.44
C PRO A 452 -6.93 -8.34 -21.87
N LYS A 453 -6.65 -9.56 -21.38
CA LYS A 453 -5.48 -10.33 -21.79
C LYS A 453 -5.47 -10.56 -23.30
N ASP A 454 -4.30 -10.32 -23.89
CA ASP A 454 -3.95 -10.54 -25.29
C ASP A 454 -4.87 -9.87 -26.32
N THR A 455 -5.69 -8.90 -25.87
CA THR A 455 -6.61 -8.15 -26.70
C THR A 455 -6.08 -6.72 -26.88
N PRO A 456 -5.57 -6.35 -28.06
CA PRO A 456 -5.10 -5.01 -28.31
C PRO A 456 -6.28 -4.03 -28.40
N ILE A 457 -6.20 -2.91 -27.71
CA ILE A 457 -7.19 -1.83 -27.78
C ILE A 457 -6.52 -0.56 -28.29
N SER A 458 -7.05 -0.02 -29.39
CA SER A 458 -6.53 1.17 -30.07
C SER A 458 -7.40 2.39 -29.82
N TYR A 459 -6.72 3.52 -29.60
CA TYR A 459 -7.32 4.82 -29.39
C TYR A 459 -6.72 5.83 -30.36
N SER A 460 -7.50 6.87 -30.65
CA SER A 460 -7.07 7.98 -31.51
C SER A 460 -7.36 9.29 -30.80
N LEU A 461 -6.35 10.15 -30.73
CA LEU A 461 -6.41 11.47 -30.13
C LEU A 461 -6.02 12.52 -31.16
N GLN A 462 -6.94 13.41 -31.48
CA GLN A 462 -6.65 14.57 -32.32
C GLN A 462 -5.92 15.64 -31.48
N LEU A 463 -4.89 16.24 -32.05
CA LEU A 463 -4.08 17.29 -31.46
C LEU A 463 -4.29 18.59 -32.26
N ASN A 464 -4.42 19.70 -31.54
CA ASN A 464 -4.52 21.04 -32.09
C ASN A 464 -3.23 21.79 -31.78
N GLN A 465 -2.62 22.38 -32.79
CA GLN A 465 -1.45 23.25 -32.60
C GLN A 465 -1.92 24.65 -32.21
N GLU A 466 -1.71 25.04 -30.95
CA GLU A 466 -2.02 26.39 -30.48
C GLU A 466 -0.86 27.35 -30.69
N LEU A 467 0.38 26.86 -30.51
CA LEU A 467 1.59 27.66 -30.64
C LEU A 467 2.61 27.00 -31.58
N PRO A 468 3.11 27.71 -32.60
CA PRO A 468 4.16 27.20 -33.46
C PRO A 468 5.51 27.17 -32.72
N VAL A 469 6.01 25.97 -32.43
CA VAL A 469 7.30 25.75 -31.77
C VAL A 469 8.27 25.05 -32.74
N LYS A 470 9.51 25.54 -32.82
CA LYS A 470 10.60 24.93 -33.61
C LYS A 470 11.51 24.09 -32.73
N ASN A 471 12.23 23.13 -33.32
CA ASN A 471 13.17 22.24 -32.63
C ASN A 471 12.51 21.44 -31.49
N LEU A 472 11.33 20.88 -31.77
CA LEU A 472 10.60 20.04 -30.82
C LEU A 472 11.47 18.88 -30.35
N LYS A 473 11.55 18.72 -29.03
CA LYS A 473 12.10 17.51 -28.42
C LYS A 473 10.98 16.46 -28.38
N PRO A 474 11.31 15.17 -28.52
CA PRO A 474 10.30 14.13 -28.43
C PRO A 474 9.57 14.14 -27.09
N ALA A 475 8.26 13.91 -27.14
CA ALA A 475 7.44 13.68 -25.96
C ALA A 475 7.32 12.18 -25.67
N VAL A 476 6.87 11.87 -24.45
CA VAL A 476 6.86 10.51 -23.90
C VAL A 476 5.42 10.08 -23.67
N VAL A 477 5.08 8.88 -24.14
CA VAL A 477 3.84 8.19 -23.77
C VAL A 477 4.18 7.03 -22.86
N LYS A 478 3.58 7.01 -21.68
CA LYS A 478 3.74 5.94 -20.70
C LYS A 478 2.45 5.15 -20.58
N ILE A 479 2.60 3.85 -20.42
CA ILE A 479 1.53 2.99 -19.93
C ILE A 479 2.01 2.33 -18.65
N TYR A 480 1.20 2.37 -17.61
CA TYR A 480 1.49 1.70 -16.36
C TYR A 480 0.20 1.29 -15.68
N ASP A 481 0.24 0.22 -14.91
CA ASP A 481 -0.86 -0.11 -14.02
C ASP A 481 -0.88 0.92 -12.89
N TYR A 482 -1.99 1.62 -12.67
CA TYR A 482 -2.08 2.66 -11.64
C TYR A 482 -1.72 2.13 -10.25
N TYR A 483 -1.97 0.85 -10.01
CA TYR A 483 -1.68 0.21 -8.75
C TYR A 483 -0.34 -0.52 -8.77
N GLN A 484 0.26 -0.77 -9.94
CA GLN A 484 1.59 -1.37 -10.08
C GLN A 484 2.53 -0.45 -10.87
N ASP A 485 3.52 0.15 -10.18
CA ASP A 485 4.58 1.00 -10.78
C ASP A 485 5.55 0.23 -11.69
N THR A 486 5.02 -0.59 -12.58
CA THR A 486 5.70 -1.17 -13.73
C THR A 486 5.55 -0.13 -14.83
N ILE A 487 6.45 0.84 -14.81
CA ILE A 487 6.47 1.94 -15.79
C ILE A 487 6.91 1.36 -17.13
N HIS A 488 6.08 1.49 -18.17
CA HIS A 488 6.45 1.11 -19.51
C HIS A 488 6.36 2.29 -20.46
N LEU A 489 7.48 2.52 -21.14
CA LEU A 489 7.70 3.65 -22.02
C LEU A 489 7.64 3.14 -23.46
N SER A 490 6.77 3.73 -24.28
CA SER A 490 6.94 3.65 -25.73
C SER A 490 7.40 4.99 -26.28
N LEU A 491 8.34 4.91 -27.22
CA LEU A 491 9.16 5.99 -27.73
C LEU A 491 8.41 7.06 -28.53
N CYS A 492 8.86 8.29 -28.31
CA CYS A 492 9.01 9.41 -29.24
C CYS A 492 8.00 9.50 -30.40
N CYS A 493 7.00 10.37 -30.25
CA CYS A 493 6.55 11.15 -31.41
C CYS A 493 7.69 12.13 -31.76
N ARG A 494 8.29 11.94 -32.94
CA ARG A 494 9.09 12.98 -33.60
C ARG A 494 8.19 13.86 -34.44
#